data_AF-A0A821EDY2-F1
#
_entry.id   AF-A0A821EDY2-F1
#
_cell.length_a   1.000
_cell.length_b   1.000
_cell.length_c   1.000
_cell.angle_alpha   90.00
_cell.angle_beta   90.00
_cell.angle_gamma   90.00
#
_symmetry.space_group_name_H-M   'P 1'
#
loop_
_entity.id
_entity.type
_entity.pdbx_description
1 polymer ?
#
loop_
_entity_poly.entity_id
_entity_poly.type
_entity_poly.pdbx_seq_one_letter_code
_entity_poly.pdbx_strand_id
1 'polypeptide(L)'
;MDQEDCLKILYQQGKLEDDDCKEQVKRIIREGQADIHVDRALSFACQADVLKYCNDIPIGSGKQLQCLLSMGKSVTSQCQSVLEKRRELWKSVPNVNGVVELANEIRKSNNSFYLFSVILLILCVMFMAGCACRPYVRYSRVRKYK
;
A
#
# COMPACT_ATOMS: atom_id res chain seq x y z
N MET A 1 20.53 -5.97 -19.21
CA MET A 1 19.07 -5.78 -19.30
C MET A 1 18.49 -6.69 -18.22
N ASP A 2 18.07 -6.10 -17.10
CA ASP A 2 17.71 -6.84 -15.89
C ASP A 2 16.36 -7.57 -16.07
N GLN A 3 16.20 -8.75 -15.46
CA GLN A 3 15.00 -9.59 -15.63
C GLN A 3 13.69 -8.91 -15.20
N GLU A 4 13.76 -8.01 -14.21
CA GLU A 4 12.60 -7.25 -13.73
C GLU A 4 12.00 -6.33 -14.79
N ASP A 5 12.81 -5.83 -15.74
CA ASP A 5 12.32 -4.96 -16.79
C ASP A 5 11.49 -5.72 -17.84
N CYS A 6 11.78 -7.01 -18.05
CA CYS A 6 10.97 -7.85 -18.95
C CYS A 6 9.54 -8.00 -18.44
N LEU A 7 9.38 -8.30 -17.14
CA LEU A 7 8.06 -8.48 -16.53
C LEU A 7 7.24 -7.17 -16.54
N LYS A 8 7.90 -6.04 -16.29
CA LYS A 8 7.28 -4.69 -16.37
C LYS A 8 6.79 -4.38 -17.79
N ILE A 9 7.54 -4.79 -18.81
CA ILE A 9 7.14 -4.63 -20.23
C ILE A 9 5.92 -5.51 -20.55
N LEU A 10 5.89 -6.77 -20.11
CA LEU A 10 4.74 -7.66 -20.34
C LEU A 10 3.46 -7.14 -19.67
N TYR A 11 3.58 -6.55 -18.48
CA TYR A 11 2.48 -5.87 -17.80
C TYR A 11 1.96 -4.66 -18.61
N GLN A 12 2.86 -3.79 -19.08
CA GLN A 12 2.47 -2.64 -19.92
C GLN A 12 1.83 -3.04 -21.25
N GLN A 13 2.23 -4.18 -21.81
CA GLN A 13 1.67 -4.73 -23.05
C GLN A 13 0.35 -5.47 -22.84
N GLY A 14 -0.12 -5.63 -21.60
CA GLY A 14 -1.34 -6.39 -21.29
C GLY A 14 -1.24 -7.88 -21.61
N LYS A 15 -0.02 -8.43 -21.70
CA LYS A 15 0.23 -9.83 -22.08
C LYS A 15 0.23 -10.81 -20.91
N LEU A 16 0.14 -10.30 -19.68
CA LEU A 16 -0.03 -11.15 -18.51
C LEU A 16 -1.49 -11.60 -18.47
N GLU A 17 -1.74 -12.91 -18.49
CA GLU A 17 -3.09 -13.46 -18.39
C GLU A 17 -3.47 -13.66 -16.92
N ASP A 18 -2.55 -14.18 -16.11
CA ASP A 18 -2.74 -14.51 -14.71
C ASP A 18 -2.94 -13.27 -13.82
N ASP A 19 -4.07 -13.21 -13.12
CA ASP A 19 -4.47 -12.05 -12.32
C ASP A 19 -3.66 -11.94 -11.02
N ASP A 20 -3.27 -13.06 -10.40
CA ASP A 20 -2.43 -13.04 -9.21
C ASP A 20 -1.02 -12.52 -9.55
N CYS A 21 -0.47 -12.93 -10.69
CA CYS A 21 0.78 -12.43 -11.25
C CYS A 21 0.69 -10.92 -11.48
N LYS A 22 -0.39 -10.43 -12.14
CA LYS A 22 -0.59 -8.98 -12.34
C LYS A 22 -0.55 -8.20 -11.03
N GLU A 23 -1.18 -8.71 -9.97
CA GLU A 23 -1.14 -8.06 -8.65
C GLU A 23 0.27 -8.04 -8.05
N GLN A 24 1.02 -9.14 -8.15
CA GLN A 24 2.43 -9.15 -7.72
C GLN A 24 3.28 -8.16 -8.53
N VAL A 25 3.05 -8.05 -9.84
CA VAL A 25 3.77 -7.07 -10.68
C VAL A 25 3.41 -5.64 -10.28
N LYS A 26 2.14 -5.35 -10.01
CA LYS A 26 1.72 -4.02 -9.49
C LYS A 26 2.45 -3.69 -8.19
N ARG A 27 2.59 -4.65 -7.27
CA ARG A 27 3.34 -4.47 -6.03
C ARG A 27 4.80 -4.10 -6.30
N ILE A 28 5.49 -4.86 -7.16
CA ILE A 28 6.89 -4.58 -7.54
C ILE A 28 7.02 -3.18 -8.16
N ILE A 29 6.07 -2.78 -9.03
CA ILE A 29 6.09 -1.44 -9.66
C ILE A 29 5.88 -0.32 -8.63
N ARG A 30 5.04 -0.53 -7.60
CA ARG A 30 4.80 0.44 -6.51
C ARG A 30 6.03 0.56 -5.61
N GLU A 31 6.61 -0.56 -5.21
CA GLU A 31 7.81 -0.58 -4.36
C GLU A 31 9.00 0.09 -5.07
N GLY A 32 9.10 -0.03 -6.39
CA GLY A 32 10.09 0.68 -7.20
C GLY A 32 9.96 2.21 -7.20
N GLN A 33 8.86 2.78 -6.69
CA GLN A 33 8.68 4.23 -6.53
C GLN A 33 9.13 4.75 -5.15
N ALA A 34 9.59 3.85 -4.27
CA ALA A 34 9.90 4.19 -2.89
C ALA A 34 11.14 5.10 -2.74
N ASP A 35 12.11 5.02 -3.65
CA ASP A 35 13.23 5.96 -3.73
C ASP A 35 13.91 5.86 -5.10
N ILE A 36 14.65 6.89 -5.51
CA ILE A 36 15.43 6.84 -6.73
C ILE A 36 16.56 5.79 -6.68
N HIS A 37 17.08 5.51 -5.49
CA HIS A 37 18.14 4.52 -5.28
C HIS A 37 17.67 3.07 -5.41
N VAL A 38 16.36 2.82 -5.27
CA VAL A 38 15.78 1.47 -5.40
C VAL A 38 15.87 0.99 -6.85
N ASP A 39 15.75 1.92 -7.80
CA ASP A 39 15.81 1.62 -9.21
C ASP A 39 17.21 1.86 -9.76
N ARG A 40 17.94 0.79 -10.08
CA ARG A 40 19.32 0.88 -10.59
C ARG A 40 19.43 1.77 -11.83
N ALA A 41 18.47 1.72 -12.75
CA ALA A 41 18.52 2.49 -13.99
C ALA A 41 18.34 3.99 -13.71
N LEU A 42 17.40 4.36 -12.83
CA LEU A 42 17.23 5.75 -12.41
C LEU A 42 18.41 6.24 -11.57
N SER A 43 18.87 5.44 -10.62
CA SER A 43 20.01 5.79 -9.76
C SER A 43 21.24 6.13 -10.59
N PHE A 44 21.57 5.32 -11.60
CA PHE A 44 22.70 5.60 -12.49
C PHE A 44 22.46 6.79 -13.42
N ALA A 45 21.28 6.88 -14.05
CA ALA A 45 21.00 7.93 -15.04
C ALA A 45 20.84 9.33 -14.42
N CYS A 46 20.36 9.41 -13.18
CA CYS A 46 20.02 10.68 -12.52
C CYS A 46 20.97 11.04 -11.36
N GLN A 47 22.05 10.26 -11.13
CA GLN A 47 22.95 10.48 -9.99
C GLN A 47 23.48 11.92 -9.91
N ALA A 48 23.94 12.46 -11.06
CA ALA A 48 24.46 13.82 -11.15
C ALA A 48 23.36 14.87 -10.88
N ASP A 49 22.14 14.62 -11.34
CA ASP A 49 21.00 15.51 -11.14
C ASP A 49 20.53 15.51 -9.67
N VAL A 50 20.56 14.37 -8.98
CA VAL A 50 20.30 14.29 -7.54
C VAL A 50 21.28 15.18 -6.78
N LEU A 51 22.59 15.04 -7.06
CA LEU A 51 23.64 15.83 -6.39
C LEU A 51 23.54 17.33 -6.70
N LYS A 52 23.04 17.70 -7.88
CA LYS A 52 22.93 19.09 -8.30
C LYS A 52 21.66 19.79 -7.78
N TYR A 53 20.53 19.09 -7.80
CA TYR A 53 19.21 19.70 -7.56
C TYR A 53 18.53 19.23 -6.28
N CYS A 54 18.83 18.03 -5.80
CA CYS A 54 18.09 17.37 -4.72
C CYS A 54 19.00 16.88 -3.57
N ASN A 55 20.22 17.41 -3.46
CA ASN A 55 21.23 16.96 -2.50
C ASN A 55 20.81 17.17 -1.03
N ASP A 56 20.05 18.24 -0.77
CA ASP A 56 19.58 18.58 0.58
C ASP A 56 18.39 17.72 1.02
N ILE A 57 17.87 16.87 0.14
CA ILE A 57 16.71 16.03 0.42
C ILE A 57 17.18 14.70 0.98
N PRO A 58 16.69 14.29 2.17
CA PRO A 58 17.06 13.02 2.76
C PRO A 58 16.59 11.85 1.89
N ILE A 59 17.41 10.80 1.86
CA ILE A 59 17.09 9.53 1.19
C ILE A 59 15.91 8.88 1.91
N GLY A 60 15.00 8.28 1.15
CA GLY A 60 13.82 7.59 1.62
C GLY A 60 12.51 8.30 1.27
N SER A 61 11.41 7.55 1.36
CA SER A 61 10.04 8.02 1.16
C SER A 61 9.77 8.69 -0.20
N GLY A 62 10.61 8.43 -1.20
CA GLY A 62 10.44 8.90 -2.57
C GLY A 62 10.69 10.40 -2.74
N LYS A 63 11.24 11.10 -1.74
CA LYS A 63 11.36 12.57 -1.75
C LYS A 63 12.32 13.08 -2.82
N GLN A 64 13.47 12.42 -2.98
CA GLN A 64 14.43 12.77 -4.03
C GLN A 64 13.87 12.49 -5.43
N LEU A 65 13.10 11.41 -5.58
CA LEU A 65 12.40 11.11 -6.83
C LEU A 65 11.36 12.18 -7.15
N GLN A 66 10.56 12.62 -6.17
CA GLN A 66 9.59 13.71 -6.34
C GLN A 66 10.27 15.03 -6.70
N CYS A 67 11.42 15.34 -6.09
CA CYS A 67 12.21 16.51 -6.43
C CYS A 67 12.64 16.49 -7.90
N LEU A 68 13.19 15.38 -8.39
CA LEU A 68 13.58 15.27 -9.79
C LEU A 68 12.39 15.34 -10.75
N LEU A 69 11.25 14.75 -10.39
CA LEU A 69 10.00 14.89 -11.14
C LEU A 69 9.54 16.35 -11.22
N SER A 70 9.79 17.16 -10.18
CA SER A 70 9.46 18.58 -10.17
C SER A 70 10.39 19.44 -11.04
N MET A 71 11.64 18.99 -11.23
CA MET A 71 12.63 19.67 -12.08
C MET A 71 12.29 19.56 -13.58
N GLY A 72 11.53 18.53 -13.96
CA GLY A 72 11.01 18.35 -15.31
C GLY A 72 12.11 18.25 -16.37
N LYS A 73 12.25 19.27 -17.22
CA LYS A 73 13.25 19.33 -18.31
C LYS A 73 14.60 19.92 -17.88
N SER A 74 14.73 20.33 -16.61
CA SER A 74 15.96 20.95 -16.09
C SER A 74 17.06 19.94 -15.78
N VAL A 75 16.71 18.66 -15.67
CA VAL A 75 17.65 17.54 -15.47
C VAL A 75 18.36 17.17 -16.78
N THR A 76 19.41 16.35 -16.70
CA THR A 76 20.09 15.85 -17.89
C THR A 76 19.14 15.08 -18.83
N SER A 77 19.43 15.10 -20.13
CA SER A 77 18.64 14.36 -21.15
C SER A 77 18.61 12.86 -20.86
N GLN A 78 19.71 12.31 -20.34
CA GLN A 78 19.82 10.92 -19.92
C GLN A 78 18.84 10.62 -18.78
N CYS A 79 18.88 11.39 -17.69
CA CYS A 79 17.94 11.25 -16.58
C CYS A 79 16.48 11.41 -17.05
N GLN A 80 16.20 12.44 -17.84
CA GLN A 80 14.85 12.74 -18.31
C GLN A 80 14.23 11.56 -19.08
N SER A 81 14.99 10.93 -19.98
CA SER A 81 14.50 9.80 -20.78
C SER A 81 14.10 8.58 -19.94
N VAL A 82 14.89 8.27 -18.91
CA VAL A 82 14.64 7.14 -18.00
C VAL A 82 13.51 7.48 -17.04
N LEU A 83 13.49 8.71 -16.53
CA LEU A 83 12.47 9.22 -15.61
C LEU A 83 11.08 9.19 -16.24
N GLU A 84 10.93 9.66 -17.48
CA GLU A 84 9.62 9.64 -18.17
C GLU A 84 9.15 8.20 -18.47
N LYS A 85 10.05 7.32 -18.93
CA LYS A 85 9.70 5.91 -19.15
C LYS A 85 9.20 5.24 -17.86
N ARG A 86 9.84 5.52 -16.72
CA ARG A 86 9.42 4.97 -15.42
C ARG A 86 8.13 5.63 -14.92
N ARG A 87 7.96 6.93 -15.13
CA ARG A 87 6.74 7.66 -14.79
C ARG A 87 5.51 7.12 -15.51
N GLU A 88 5.62 6.81 -16.79
CA GLU A 88 4.53 6.19 -17.57
C GLU A 88 4.16 4.81 -17.02
N LEU A 89 5.15 3.99 -16.68
CA LEU A 89 4.94 2.70 -16.02
C LEU A 89 4.21 2.86 -14.69
N TRP A 90 4.61 3.82 -13.85
CA TRP A 90 3.97 4.08 -12.55
C TRP A 90 2.53 4.56 -12.69
N LYS A 91 2.24 5.43 -13.67
CA LYS A 91 0.87 5.88 -13.97
C LYS A 91 -0.05 4.75 -14.40
N SER A 92 0.49 3.68 -14.99
CA SER A 92 -0.28 2.51 -15.41
C SER A 92 -0.74 1.62 -14.24
N VAL A 93 -0.22 1.86 -13.03
CA VAL A 93 -0.60 1.13 -11.83
C VAL A 93 -1.46 2.03 -10.93
N PRO A 94 -2.68 1.62 -10.54
CA PRO A 94 -3.49 2.40 -9.62
C PRO A 94 -2.77 2.53 -8.27
N ASN A 95 -2.71 3.76 -7.76
CA ASN A 95 -2.16 4.07 -6.44
C ASN A 95 -3.15 3.60 -5.36
N VAL A 96 -2.70 2.72 -4.47
CA VAL A 96 -3.53 2.06 -3.45
C VAL A 96 -3.28 2.63 -2.06
N ASN A 97 -3.85 3.81 -1.81
CA ASN A 97 -3.93 4.33 -0.43
C ASN A 97 -5.31 4.04 0.19
N GLY A 98 -6.10 3.15 -0.41
CA GLY A 98 -7.50 2.95 -0.07
C GLY A 98 -7.74 1.67 0.71
N VAL A 99 -8.46 1.79 1.83
CA VAL A 99 -9.20 0.74 2.57
C VAL A 99 -9.88 -0.34 1.70
N VAL A 100 -10.03 -0.09 0.40
CA VAL A 100 -10.48 -0.99 -0.67
C VAL A 100 -9.56 -2.21 -0.85
N GLU A 101 -8.25 -2.11 -0.67
CA GLU A 101 -7.32 -3.25 -0.82
C GLU A 101 -7.32 -4.15 0.43
N LEU A 102 -7.37 -3.56 1.63
CA LEU A 102 -7.66 -4.30 2.87
C LEU A 102 -9.02 -5.01 2.77
N ALA A 103 -10.04 -4.35 2.20
CA ALA A 103 -11.35 -4.97 1.98
C ALA A 103 -11.29 -6.12 0.96
N ASN A 104 -10.50 -5.99 -0.11
CA ASN A 104 -10.35 -7.05 -1.11
C ASN A 104 -9.52 -8.24 -0.59
N GLU A 105 -8.51 -8.03 0.25
CA GLU A 105 -7.78 -9.09 0.94
C GLU A 105 -8.65 -9.79 1.99
N ILE A 106 -9.41 -9.04 2.80
CA ILE A 106 -10.41 -9.61 3.72
C ILE A 106 -11.46 -10.42 2.95
N ARG A 107 -11.87 -9.96 1.76
CA ARG A 107 -12.82 -10.65 0.88
C ARG A 107 -12.24 -11.92 0.24
N LYS A 108 -10.93 -11.96 -0.04
CA LYS A 108 -10.22 -13.15 -0.60
C LYS A 108 -9.91 -14.20 0.47
N SER A 109 -9.89 -13.83 1.76
CA SER A 109 -9.79 -14.79 2.85
C SER A 109 -11.06 -15.64 2.97
N ASN A 110 -10.92 -16.95 2.73
CA ASN A 110 -11.97 -17.99 2.80
C ASN A 110 -12.62 -18.15 4.20
N ASN A 111 -12.41 -17.22 5.13
CA ASN A 111 -12.92 -17.30 6.49
C ASN A 111 -13.62 -16.02 6.95
N SER A 112 -14.41 -15.41 6.06
CA SER A 112 -15.33 -14.31 6.39
C SER A 112 -16.24 -14.64 7.59
N PHE A 113 -16.60 -15.92 7.77
CA PHE A 113 -17.34 -16.42 8.94
C PHE A 113 -16.63 -16.17 10.28
N TYR A 114 -15.29 -16.10 10.32
CA TYR A 114 -14.56 -15.81 11.54
C TYR A 114 -14.89 -14.41 12.07
N LEU A 115 -15.00 -13.40 11.20
CA LEU A 115 -15.37 -12.04 11.60
C LEU A 115 -16.79 -12.01 12.18
N PHE A 116 -17.75 -12.69 11.54
CA PHE A 116 -19.11 -12.82 12.06
C PHE A 116 -19.14 -13.57 13.41
N SER A 117 -18.35 -14.64 13.56
CA SER A 117 -18.28 -15.39 14.82
C SER A 117 -17.71 -14.55 15.97
N VAL A 118 -16.69 -13.73 15.72
CA VAL A 118 -16.09 -12.87 16.74
C VAL A 118 -17.06 -11.77 17.17
N ILE A 119 -17.76 -11.15 16.22
CA ILE A 119 -18.79 -10.14 16.53
C ILE A 119 -19.91 -10.76 17.36
N LEU A 120 -20.39 -11.95 16.98
CA LEU A 120 -21.43 -12.66 17.72
C LEU A 120 -20.99 -13.00 19.15
N LEU A 121 -19.76 -13.51 19.33
CA LEU A 121 -19.20 -13.80 20.65
C LEU A 121 -19.11 -12.56 21.53
N ILE A 122 -18.68 -11.41 20.99
CA ILE A 122 -18.60 -10.14 21.72
C ILE A 122 -20.00 -9.69 22.17
N LEU A 123 -20.99 -9.73 21.29
CA LEU A 123 -22.37 -9.36 21.61
C LEU A 123 -22.98 -10.30 22.68
N CYS A 124 -22.71 -11.59 22.59
CA CYS A 124 -23.13 -12.57 23.60
C CYS A 124 -22.49 -12.27 24.97
N VAL A 125 -21.19 -11.95 25.03
CA VAL A 125 -20.50 -11.61 26.28
C VAL A 125 -21.09 -10.33 26.89
N MET A 126 -21.33 -9.30 26.09
CA MET A 126 -21.95 -8.05 26.55
C MET A 126 -23.37 -8.28 27.08
N PHE A 127 -24.16 -9.12 26.41
CA PHE A 127 -25.49 -9.49 26.86
C PHE A 127 -25.45 -10.29 28.18
N MET A 128 -24.55 -11.26 28.29
CA MET A 128 -24.37 -12.08 29.49
C MET A 128 -23.88 -11.25 30.68
N ALA A 129 -22.95 -10.33 30.47
CA ALA A 129 -22.50 -9.38 31.51
C ALA A 129 -23.66 -8.47 31.95
N GLY A 130 -24.45 -7.94 31.01
CA GLY A 130 -25.64 -7.14 31.32
C GLY A 130 -26.71 -7.93 32.08
N CYS A 131 -26.93 -9.19 31.70
CA CYS A 131 -27.86 -10.10 32.36
C CYS A 131 -27.36 -10.53 33.75
N ALA A 132 -26.06 -10.66 33.99
CA ALA A 132 -25.49 -10.95 35.30
C ALA A 132 -25.57 -9.74 36.26
N CYS A 133 -25.54 -8.50 35.74
CA CYS A 133 -25.76 -7.29 36.54
C CYS A 133 -27.26 -7.03 36.85
N ARG A 134 -28.19 -7.58 36.06
CA ARG A 134 -29.65 -7.41 36.25
C ARG A 134 -30.23 -8.04 37.53
N PRO A 135 -29.82 -9.24 38.01
CA PRO A 135 -30.26 -9.78 39.29
C PRO A 135 -29.60 -9.09 40.49
N TYR A 136 -28.38 -8.54 40.34
CA TYR A 136 -27.68 -7.86 41.45
C TYR A 136 -28.42 -6.60 41.94
N VAL A 137 -28.96 -5.81 41.01
CA VAL A 137 -29.72 -4.59 41.35
C VAL A 137 -31.11 -4.93 41.94
N ARG A 138 -31.70 -6.10 41.62
CA ARG A 138 -32.99 -6.50 42.19
C ARG A 138 -32.83 -7.08 43.60
N TYR A 139 -31.74 -7.79 43.89
CA TYR A 139 -31.44 -8.29 45.25
C TYR A 139 -31.15 -7.16 46.25
N SER A 140 -30.37 -6.15 45.86
CA SER A 140 -30.05 -5.01 46.73
C SER A 140 -31.25 -4.09 47.04
N ARG A 141 -32.26 -4.07 46.16
CA ARG A 141 -33.50 -3.28 46.37
C ARG A 141 -34.47 -3.94 47.36
N VAL A 142 -34.51 -5.27 47.42
CA VAL A 142 -35.36 -6.03 48.36
C VAL A 142 -34.82 -5.95 49.80
N ARG A 143 -33.50 -5.85 49.98
CA ARG A 143 -32.86 -5.67 51.31
C ARG A 143 -33.01 -4.26 51.90
N LYS A 144 -33.38 -3.26 51.10
CA LYS A 144 -33.58 -1.87 51.58
C LYS A 144 -34.98 -1.62 52.17
N TYR A 145 -35.91 -2.57 52.03
CA TYR A 145 -37.31 -2.46 52.47
C TYR A 145 -37.70 -3.53 53.52
N LYS A 146 -36.70 -4.17 54.15
CA LYS A 146 -36.84 -5.04 55.32
C LYS A 146 -35.89 -4.54 56.38
#